data_AF-A0A1Z1WGJ2-F1
#
_entry.id   AF-A0A1Z1WGJ2-F1
#
_cell.length_a   1.000
_cell.length_b   1.000
_cell.length_c   1.000
_cell.angle_alpha   90.00
_cell.angle_beta   90.00
_cell.angle_gamma   90.00
#
_symmetry.space_group_name_H-M   'P 1'
#
loop_
_entity.id
_entity.type
_entity.pdbx_description
1 polymer ?
#
loop_
_entity_poly.entity_id
_entity_poly.type
_entity_poly.pdbx_seq_one_letter_code
_entity_poly.pdbx_strand_id
1 'polypeptide(L)' 'MALVFVSHDLAVVRHVTDEVLVMRRGKVVERGATARVLASPDDPYTRLLLASVPTEGWDPTDTARTPLPPP' A
#
# COMPACT_ATOMS: atom_id res chain seq x y z
N MET A 1 3.30 -25.64 0.19
CA MET A 1 4.43 -24.71 0.44
C MET A 1 3.85 -23.38 0.86
N ALA A 2 4.53 -22.63 1.73
CA ALA A 2 4.13 -21.28 2.14
C ALA A 2 5.29 -20.32 1.88
N LEU A 3 4.98 -19.11 1.40
CA LEU A 3 5.94 -18.03 1.17
C LEU A 3 5.55 -16.86 2.07
N VAL A 4 6.54 -16.31 2.78
CA VAL A 4 6.40 -15.03 3.47
C VAL A 4 7.20 -14.01 2.69
N PHE A 5 6.51 -13.01 2.16
CA PHE A 5 7.10 -11.92 1.37
C PHE A 5 6.95 -10.61 2.15
N VAL A 6 8.04 -9.84 2.28
CA VAL A 6 8.06 -8.56 2.99
C VAL A 6 8.55 -7.48 2.03
N SER A 7 7.71 -6.48 1.79
CA SER A 7 8.02 -5.35 0.91
C SER A 7 7.36 -4.07 1.45
N HIS A 8 7.92 -2.93 1.06
CA HIS A 8 7.31 -1.61 1.24
C HIS A 8 6.55 -1.16 -0.01
N ASP A 9 6.74 -1.84 -1.13
CA ASP A 9 6.09 -1.54 -2.41
C ASP A 9 4.81 -2.38 -2.56
N LEU A 10 3.66 -1.70 -2.51
CA LEU A 10 2.35 -2.33 -2.64
C LEU A 10 2.04 -2.82 -4.06
N ALA A 11 2.67 -2.24 -5.10
CA ALA A 11 2.50 -2.71 -6.47
C ALA A 11 3.09 -4.12 -6.63
N VAL A 12 4.26 -4.36 -6.03
CA VAL A 12 4.87 -5.70 -6.02
C VAL A 12 4.04 -6.68 -5.17
N VAL A 13 3.59 -6.26 -3.98
CA VAL A 13 2.76 -7.09 -3.10
C VAL A 13 1.50 -7.57 -3.80
N ARG A 14 0.85 -6.71 -4.60
CA ARG A 14 -0.35 -7.03 -5.39
C ARG A 14 -0.17 -8.22 -6.33
N HIS A 15 1.04 -8.40 -6.87
CA HIS A 15 1.32 -9.45 -7.86
C HIS A 15 1.86 -10.74 -7.25
N VAL A 16 2.40 -10.69 -6.02
CA VAL A 16 3.12 -11.82 -5.41
C VAL A 16 2.31 -12.53 -4.33
N THR A 17 1.33 -11.87 -3.70
CA THR A 17 0.70 -12.35 -2.46
C THR A 17 -0.81 -12.55 -2.57
N ASP A 18 -1.33 -13.62 -1.96
CA ASP A 18 -2.76 -13.88 -1.83
C ASP A 18 -3.38 -13.18 -0.61
N GLU A 19 -2.64 -13.16 0.51
CA GLU A 19 -2.97 -12.42 1.74
C GLU A 19 -1.89 -11.38 2.04
N VAL A 20 -2.32 -10.24 2.61
CA VAL A 20 -1.44 -9.18 3.08
C VAL A 20 -1.74 -8.83 4.52
N LEU A 21 -0.69 -8.45 5.24
CA LEU A 21 -0.74 -7.90 6.59
C LEU A 21 0.08 -6.61 6.60
N VAL A 22 -0.54 -5.52 7.04
CA VAL A 22 0.07 -4.21 7.14
C VAL A 22 0.47 -3.97 8.59
N MET A 23 1.71 -3.54 8.80
CA MET A 23 2.24 -3.22 10.11
C MET A 23 2.64 -1.75 10.20
N ARG A 24 2.41 -1.16 11.38
CA ARG A 24 2.90 0.16 11.74
C ARG A 24 3.38 0.15 13.18
N ARG A 25 4.63 0.60 13.41
CA ARG A 25 5.23 0.71 14.75
C ARG A 25 5.11 -0.59 15.56
N GLY A 26 5.42 -1.73 14.93
CA GLY A 26 5.39 -3.04 15.56
C GLY A 26 3.99 -3.62 15.82
N LYS A 27 2.92 -2.98 15.33
CA LYS A 27 1.55 -3.47 15.45
C LYS A 27 0.96 -3.79 14.09
N VAL A 28 0.19 -4.87 14.02
CA VAL A 28 -0.66 -5.18 12.87
C VAL A 28 -1.81 -4.19 12.89
N VAL A 29 -1.98 -3.43 11.80
CA VAL A 29 -3.05 -2.45 11.66
C VAL A 29 -4.14 -2.94 10.70
N GLU A 30 -3.79 -3.78 9.73
CA GLU A 30 -4.75 -4.37 8.81
C GLU A 30 -4.28 -5.73 8.31
N ARG A 31 -5.22 -6.64 8.04
CA ARG A 31 -4.94 -7.96 7.45
C ARG A 31 -6.13 -8.43 6.63
N GLY A 32 -5.88 -9.07 5.50
CA GLY A 32 -6.91 -9.74 4.71
C GLY A 32 -6.41 -10.18 3.35
N ALA A 33 -7.34 -10.60 2.48
CA ALA A 33 -7.03 -10.89 1.08
C ALA A 33 -6.40 -9.66 0.41
N THR A 34 -5.29 -9.84 -0.30
CA THR A 34 -4.53 -8.75 -0.93
C THR A 34 -5.42 -7.90 -1.83
N ALA A 35 -6.29 -8.53 -2.62
CA ALA A 35 -7.23 -7.81 -3.48
C ALA A 35 -8.18 -6.89 -2.69
N ARG A 36 -8.66 -7.31 -1.50
CA ARG A 36 -9.60 -6.54 -0.68
C ARG A 36 -8.89 -5.41 0.06
N VAL A 37 -7.75 -5.68 0.67
CA VAL A 37 -6.97 -4.69 1.41
C VAL A 37 -6.44 -3.59 0.49
N LEU A 38 -6.03 -3.92 -0.73
CA LEU A 38 -5.52 -2.94 -1.68
C LEU A 38 -6.63 -2.17 -2.43
N ALA A 39 -7.82 -2.74 -2.60
CA ALA A 39 -8.93 -2.07 -3.30
C ALA A 39 -9.83 -1.26 -2.37
N SER A 40 -10.07 -1.74 -1.15
CA SER A 40 -10.94 -1.12 -0.16
C SER A 40 -10.34 -1.25 1.24
N PRO A 41 -9.21 -0.55 1.52
CA PRO A 41 -8.56 -0.54 2.82
C PRO A 41 -9.47 0.04 3.92
N ASP A 42 -9.53 -0.65 5.06
CA ASP A 42 -10.26 -0.17 6.24
C ASP A 42 -9.42 0.82 7.06
N ASP A 43 -8.11 0.54 7.19
CA ASP A 43 -7.24 1.30 8.07
C ASP A 43 -6.81 2.62 7.41
N PRO A 44 -6.90 3.76 8.12
CA PRO A 44 -6.43 5.05 7.61
C PRO A 44 -4.96 5.04 7.14
N TYR A 45 -4.09 4.29 7.80
CA TYR A 45 -2.70 4.16 7.41
C TYR A 45 -2.54 3.41 6.09
N THR A 46 -3.28 2.31 5.90
CA THR A 46 -3.26 1.58 4.62
C THR A 46 -3.75 2.46 3.47
N ARG A 47 -4.79 3.28 3.70
CA ARG A 47 -5.24 4.31 2.74
C ARG A 47 -4.13 5.30 2.38
N LEU A 48 -3.40 5.81 3.37
CA LEU A 48 -2.28 6.73 3.15
C LEU A 48 -1.14 6.08 2.34
N LEU A 49 -0.83 4.81 2.64
CA LEU A 49 0.19 4.06 1.88
C LEU A 49 -0.22 3.89 0.42
N LEU A 50 -1.47 3.49 0.15
CA LEU A 50 -1.99 3.32 -1.20
C LEU A 50 -2.00 4.65 -1.98
N ALA A 51 -2.38 5.75 -1.34
CA ALA A 51 -2.33 7.08 -1.95
C ALA A 51 -0.90 7.55 -2.29
N SER A 52 0.12 6.92 -1.72
CA SER A 52 1.53 7.23 -1.99
C SER A 52 2.13 6.37 -3.12
N VAL A 53 1.39 5.39 -3.66
CA VAL A 53 1.87 4.54 -4.75
C VAL A 53 1.83 5.33 -6.07
N PRO A 54 2.96 5.44 -6.81
CA PRO A 54 2.98 6.08 -8.12
C PRO A 54 2.04 5.37 -9.10
N THR A 55 1.21 6.14 -9.80
CA THR A 55 0.35 5.60 -10.87
C THR A 55 1.13 5.47 -12.18
N GLU A 56 0.70 4.57 -13.07
CA GLU A 56 1.25 4.52 -14.43
C GLU A 56 1.08 5.89 -15.12
N GLY A 57 2.17 6.42 -15.68
CA GLY A 57 2.23 7.78 -16.22
C GLY A 57 2.72 8.86 -15.24
N TRP A 58 3.15 8.46 -14.03
CA TRP A 58 3.79 9.38 -13.09
C TRP A 58 5.10 9.93 -13.66
N ASP A 59 5.13 11.25 -13.92
CA ASP A 59 6.33 12.02 -14.22
C ASP A 59 6.92 12.54 -12.90
N PRO A 60 8.18 12.20 -12.56
CA PRO A 60 8.84 12.72 -11.36
C PRO A 60 8.81 14.24 -11.24
N THR A 61 8.74 14.97 -12.37
CA THR A 61 8.68 16.44 -12.39
C THR A 61 7.31 17.02 -12.02
N ASP A 62 6.25 16.21 -11.97
CA ASP A 62 4.89 16.65 -11.61
C ASP A 62 4.66 16.72 -10.08
N THR A 63 5.52 16.07 -9.29
CA THR A 63 5.41 16.07 -7.81
C THR A 63 5.60 17.44 -7.16
N ALA A 64 6.19 18.41 -7.87
CA ALA A 64 6.34 19.77 -7.38
C ALA A 64 5.00 20.55 -7.27
N ARG A 65 3.89 20.03 -7.83
CA ARG A 65 2.64 20.79 -8.00
C ARG A 65 1.42 20.26 -7.24
N THR A 66 1.49 19.05 -6.68
CA THR A 66 0.34 18.44 -5.99
C THR A 66 0.56 18.42 -4.47
N PRO A 67 -0.19 19.21 -3.69
CA PRO A 67 -0.08 19.20 -2.23
C PRO A 67 -0.52 17.85 -1.68
N LEU A 68 0.26 17.26 -0.77
CA LEU A 68 -0.16 16.11 0.01
C LEU A 68 -1.44 16.49 0.79
N PRO A 69 -2.50 15.66 0.82
CA PRO A 69 -3.65 15.92 1.66
C PRO A 69 -3.21 16.01 3.13
N PRO A 70 -3.80 16.91 3.93
CA PRO A 70 -3.46 17.05 5.34
C PRO A 70 -3.80 15.76 6.11
N PRO A 71 -3.06 15.49 7.22
CA PRO A 71 -3.22 14.28 8.03
C PRO A 71 -4.58 14.16 8.72
#